data_AF-A0A319CP38-F1
#
_entry.id   AF-A0A319CP38-F1
#
_cell.length_a   1.000
_cell.length_b   1.000
_cell.length_c   1.000
_cell.angle_alpha   90.00
_cell.angle_beta   90.00
_cell.angle_gamma   90.00
#
_symmetry.space_group_name_H-M   'P 1'
#
loop_
_entity.id
_entity.type
_entity.pdbx_description
1 polymer ?
#
loop_
_entity_poly.entity_id
_entity_poly.type
_entity_poly.pdbx_seq_one_letter_code
_entity_poly.pdbx_strand_id
1 'polypeptide(L)'
;MLDFKVPFYTDVYSKPIVGVPSVPSRNLQRGDLVRGLHEAADRGTTYPFLTDGDTNLTEGSGFNIVIVKDGVLFTPQRGVLEGVTRKSVIDVARANGLDIRVELVPVETVYKADEIFMCTTAGGIILSPPWMASQ
;
A
#
# COMPACT_ATOMS: atom_id res chain seq x y z
N MET A 1 21.92 6.51 -17.59
CA MET A 1 20.73 6.87 -16.80
C MET A 1 20.10 5.57 -16.36
N LEU A 2 20.27 5.19 -15.09
CA LEU A 2 19.80 3.91 -14.56
C LEU A 2 18.47 4.15 -13.84
N ASP A 3 17.46 3.40 -14.24
CA ASP A 3 16.10 3.39 -13.72
C ASP A 3 16.07 3.12 -12.21
N PHE A 4 15.40 4.00 -11.46
CA PHE A 4 15.27 3.88 -10.01
C PHE A 4 14.16 2.88 -9.64
N LYS A 5 14.57 1.93 -8.80
CA LYS A 5 13.88 0.70 -8.40
C LYS A 5 12.51 0.93 -7.75
N VAL A 6 11.50 0.23 -8.27
CA VAL A 6 10.45 -0.38 -7.45
C VAL A 6 11.09 -1.54 -6.66
N PRO A 7 10.86 -1.71 -5.34
CA PRO A 7 11.40 -2.86 -4.62
C PRO A 7 10.91 -4.16 -5.26
N PHE A 8 11.80 -5.15 -5.37
CA PHE A 8 11.58 -6.48 -5.98
C PHE A 8 10.48 -7.34 -5.30
N TYR A 9 9.66 -6.77 -4.41
CA TYR A 9 8.73 -7.47 -3.53
C TYR A 9 7.35 -6.80 -3.39
N THR A 10 7.21 -5.57 -3.90
CA THR A 10 5.94 -4.84 -4.01
C THR A 10 5.90 -4.21 -5.38
N ASP A 11 4.94 -4.58 -6.21
CA ASP A 11 4.74 -3.95 -7.51
C ASP A 11 3.46 -3.11 -7.47
N VAL A 12 3.43 -2.02 -8.23
CA VAL A 12 2.25 -1.15 -8.34
C VAL A 12 1.46 -1.55 -9.57
N TYR A 13 0.23 -2.00 -9.35
CA TYR A 13 -0.59 -2.58 -10.41
C TYR A 13 -1.37 -1.47 -11.13
N SER A 14 -0.91 -1.14 -12.34
CA SER A 14 -1.37 0.01 -13.15
C SER A 14 -2.50 -0.30 -14.14
N LYS A 15 -3.03 -1.53 -14.19
CA LYS A 15 -4.17 -1.83 -15.07
C LYS A 15 -5.47 -1.44 -14.38
N PRO A 16 -6.32 -0.60 -15.01
CA PRO A 16 -7.59 -0.18 -14.42
C PRO A 16 -8.44 -1.43 -14.15
N ILE A 17 -8.92 -1.58 -12.91
CA ILE A 17 -9.88 -2.60 -12.56
C ILE A 17 -11.25 -2.08 -13.03
N VAL A 18 -11.54 -2.28 -14.30
CA VAL A 18 -12.90 -2.08 -14.82
C VAL A 18 -13.77 -3.22 -14.27
N GLY A 19 -14.71 -2.90 -13.38
CA GLY A 19 -15.93 -3.72 -13.22
C GLY A 19 -16.29 -4.25 -11.83
N VAL A 20 -15.57 -3.94 -10.76
CA VAL A 20 -16.03 -4.27 -9.39
C VAL A 20 -15.92 -3.01 -8.52
N PRO A 21 -17.03 -2.47 -7.99
CA PRO A 21 -16.92 -1.37 -7.05
C PRO A 21 -16.09 -1.84 -5.85
N SER A 22 -14.97 -1.17 -5.57
CA SER A 22 -14.23 -1.37 -4.32
C SER A 22 -15.16 -0.97 -3.18
N VAL A 23 -15.86 -1.94 -2.59
CA VAL A 23 -16.80 -1.65 -1.51
C VAL A 23 -15.95 -1.40 -0.26
N PRO A 24 -15.89 -0.17 0.30
CA PRO A 24 -15.00 0.15 1.41
C PRO A 24 -15.39 -0.52 2.74
N SER A 25 -16.47 -1.31 2.74
CA SER A 25 -16.91 -2.11 3.87
C SER A 25 -16.16 -3.44 3.88
N ARG A 26 -15.68 -3.85 5.06
CA ARG A 26 -15.05 -5.17 5.24
C ARG A 26 -15.98 -6.26 4.72
N ASN A 27 -15.61 -6.91 3.62
CA ASN A 27 -16.41 -7.93 2.96
C ASN A 27 -15.53 -9.07 2.40
N LEU A 28 -16.17 -10.15 1.95
CA LEU A 28 -15.51 -11.34 1.39
C LEU A 28 -15.51 -11.38 -0.15
N GLN A 29 -16.02 -10.35 -0.82
CA GLN A 29 -16.02 -10.23 -2.28
C GLN A 29 -14.65 -9.73 -2.75
N ARG A 30 -13.60 -10.55 -2.52
CA ARG A 30 -12.18 -10.19 -2.65
C ARG A 30 -11.56 -10.56 -4.00
N GLY A 31 -12.33 -10.54 -5.09
CA GLY A 31 -11.88 -11.03 -6.39
C GLY A 31 -10.67 -10.25 -6.96
N ASP A 32 -10.69 -8.94 -6.78
CA ASP A 32 -9.59 -8.01 -7.06
C ASP A 32 -8.34 -8.31 -6.23
N LEU A 33 -8.50 -8.53 -4.92
CA LEU A 33 -7.39 -8.81 -4.00
C LEU A 33 -6.76 -10.19 -4.25
N VAL A 34 -7.57 -11.20 -4.62
CA VAL A 34 -7.08 -12.53 -5.02
C VAL A 34 -6.33 -12.45 -6.34
N ARG A 35 -6.83 -11.68 -7.31
CA ARG A 35 -6.12 -11.45 -8.58
C ARG A 35 -4.78 -10.75 -8.34
N GLY A 36 -4.76 -9.72 -7.50
CA GLY A 36 -3.52 -9.03 -7.13
C GLY A 36 -2.48 -9.98 -6.53
N LEU A 37 -2.90 -10.94 -5.69
CA LEU A 37 -1.98 -11.94 -5.12
C LEU A 37 -1.38 -12.88 -6.18
N HIS A 38 -2.16 -13.32 -7.16
CA HIS A 38 -1.65 -14.14 -8.25
C HIS A 38 -0.67 -13.35 -9.12
N GLU A 39 -1.01 -12.10 -9.45
CA GLU A 39 -0.12 -11.25 -10.25
C GLU A 39 1.19 -10.94 -9.51
N ALA A 40 1.12 -10.78 -8.18
CA ALA A 40 2.31 -10.67 -7.35
C ALA A 40 3.19 -11.91 -7.44
N ALA A 41 2.60 -13.09 -7.29
CA ALA A 41 3.31 -14.36 -7.40
C ALA A 41 3.94 -14.55 -8.79
N ASP A 42 3.20 -14.24 -9.87
CA ASP A 42 3.68 -14.34 -11.25
C ASP A 42 4.89 -13.41 -11.51
N ARG A 43 4.98 -12.29 -10.79
CA ARG A 43 6.09 -11.33 -10.85
C ARG A 43 7.20 -11.60 -9.82
N GLY A 44 7.12 -12.68 -9.04
CA GLY A 44 8.10 -13.02 -8.01
C GLY A 44 8.03 -12.12 -6.76
N THR A 45 6.91 -11.42 -6.56
CA THR A 45 6.65 -10.55 -5.41
C THR A 45 5.61 -11.20 -4.49
N THR A 46 5.43 -10.69 -3.27
CA THR A 46 4.44 -11.27 -2.32
C THR A 46 3.27 -10.34 -2.05
N TYR A 47 3.50 -9.03 -1.99
CA TYR A 47 2.49 -8.09 -1.52
C TYR A 47 2.04 -7.17 -2.66
N PRO A 48 0.80 -7.33 -3.14
CA PRO A 48 0.29 -6.47 -4.19
C PRO A 48 -0.21 -5.12 -3.66
N PHE A 49 0.15 -4.04 -4.34
CA PHE A 49 -0.39 -2.70 -4.07
C PHE A 49 -1.38 -2.32 -5.17
N LEU A 50 -2.66 -2.23 -4.81
CA LEU A 50 -3.70 -1.92 -5.77
C LEU A 50 -3.81 -0.41 -5.99
N THR A 51 -4.30 -0.05 -7.17
CA THR A 51 -4.58 1.33 -7.56
C THR A 51 -6.08 1.51 -7.76
N ASP A 52 -6.54 2.76 -7.74
CA ASP A 52 -7.94 3.11 -8.05
C ASP A 52 -8.25 3.10 -9.55
N GLY A 53 -7.24 2.85 -10.40
CA GLY A 53 -7.34 2.98 -11.85
C GLY A 53 -7.26 4.43 -12.37
N ASP A 54 -7.12 5.40 -11.48
CA ASP A 54 -7.00 6.83 -11.73
C ASP A 54 -5.70 7.40 -11.11
N THR A 55 -4.61 6.63 -11.24
CA THR A 55 -3.24 6.98 -10.83
C THR A 55 -2.96 7.09 -9.33
N ASN A 56 -3.91 6.74 -8.45
CA ASN A 56 -3.69 6.76 -7.01
C ASN A 56 -3.61 5.36 -6.41
N LEU A 57 -2.86 5.27 -5.32
CA LEU A 57 -2.73 4.10 -4.48
C LEU A 57 -3.99 3.91 -3.62
N THR A 58 -4.39 2.66 -3.41
CA THR A 58 -5.45 2.29 -2.47
C THR A 58 -4.89 1.43 -1.33
N GLU A 59 -5.13 0.13 -1.36
CA GLU A 59 -4.68 -0.82 -0.35
C GLU A 59 -4.08 -2.05 -1.01
N GLY A 60 -3.57 -2.98 -0.21
CA GLY A 60 -3.19 -4.29 -0.72
C GLY A 60 -4.12 -5.39 -0.22
N SER A 61 -3.76 -6.63 -0.50
CA SER A 61 -4.59 -7.79 -0.16
C SER A 61 -4.66 -8.04 1.35
N GLY A 62 -5.56 -7.32 2.03
CA GLY A 62 -5.82 -7.47 3.46
C GLY A 62 -4.99 -6.57 4.37
N PHE A 63 -4.40 -5.49 3.84
CA PHE A 63 -3.58 -4.54 4.60
C PHE A 63 -3.68 -3.12 4.01
N ASN A 64 -3.60 -2.11 4.88
CA ASN A 64 -3.42 -0.72 4.45
C ASN A 64 -1.94 -0.43 4.22
N ILE A 65 -1.66 0.57 3.38
CA ILE A 65 -0.30 0.98 3.02
C ILE A 65 0.01 2.35 3.64
N VAL A 66 1.22 2.48 4.16
CA VAL A 66 1.77 3.75 4.65
C VAL A 66 3.12 3.98 3.99
N ILE A 67 3.31 5.17 3.45
CA ILE A 67 4.53 5.62 2.81
C ILE A 67 5.17 6.68 3.68
N VAL A 68 6.49 6.62 3.85
CA VAL A 68 7.28 7.68 4.48
C VAL A 68 8.07 8.39 3.40
N LYS A 69 7.91 9.71 3.33
CA LYS A 69 8.70 10.56 2.44
C LYS A 69 9.07 11.87 3.11
N ASP A 70 10.36 12.19 3.14
CA ASP A 70 10.92 13.43 3.68
C ASP A 70 10.44 13.70 5.13
N GLY A 71 10.35 12.63 5.93
CA GLY A 71 9.88 12.68 7.33
C GLY A 71 8.36 12.78 7.52
N VAL A 72 7.57 12.75 6.43
CA VAL A 72 6.10 12.80 6.46
C VAL A 72 5.51 11.44 6.11
N LEU A 73 4.48 11.02 6.83
CA LEU A 73 3.74 9.79 6.57
C LEU A 73 2.54 10.08 5.66
N PHE A 74 2.29 9.22 4.69
CA PHE A 74 1.17 9.29 3.76
C PHE A 74 0.41 7.98 3.75
N THR A 75 -0.93 8.02 3.78
CA THR A 75 -1.77 6.84 3.62
C THR A 75 -3.05 7.18 2.84
N PRO A 76 -3.52 6.31 1.93
CA PRO A 76 -4.68 6.61 1.11
C PRO A 76 -5.96 6.88 1.91
N GLN A 77 -6.69 7.93 1.52
CA GLN A 77 -7.96 8.32 2.13
C GLN A 77 -9.17 7.56 1.56
N ARG A 78 -9.13 7.16 0.28
CA ARG A 78 -10.27 6.60 -0.45
C ARG A 78 -9.91 5.27 -1.11
N GLY A 79 -10.93 4.47 -1.42
CA GLY A 79 -10.76 3.16 -2.05
C GLY A 79 -10.15 2.10 -1.13
N VAL A 80 -10.20 2.32 0.19
CA VAL A 80 -9.55 1.47 1.19
C VAL A 80 -10.45 1.19 2.38
N LEU A 81 -10.17 0.09 3.08
CA LEU A 81 -10.76 -0.17 4.38
C LEU A 81 -10.20 0.80 5.43
N GLU A 82 -11.07 1.35 6.29
CA GLU A 82 -10.64 2.11 7.47
C GLU A 82 -10.12 1.17 8.57
N GLY A 83 -8.93 0.60 8.34
CA GLY A 83 -8.34 -0.40 9.21
C GLY A 83 -8.07 0.11 10.62
N VAL A 84 -8.40 -0.71 11.63
CA VAL A 84 -8.12 -0.39 13.04
C VAL A 84 -6.63 -0.23 13.31
N THR A 85 -5.77 -1.04 12.67
CA THR A 85 -4.31 -0.92 12.78
C THR A 85 -3.81 0.38 12.14
N ARG A 86 -4.39 0.79 11.00
CA ARG A 86 -4.09 2.09 10.38
C ARG A 86 -4.46 3.25 11.30
N LYS A 87 -5.62 3.16 11.97
CA LYS A 87 -6.01 4.15 12.99
C LYS A 87 -4.96 4.22 14.11
N SER A 88 -4.51 3.08 14.64
CA SER A 88 -3.44 3.07 15.65
C SER A 88 -2.13 3.69 15.14
N VAL A 89 -1.75 3.46 13.88
CA VAL A 89 -0.58 4.12 13.26
C VAL A 89 -0.75 5.64 13.25
N ILE A 90 -1.93 6.14 12.85
CA ILE A 90 -2.23 7.57 12.84
C ILE A 90 -2.16 8.17 14.25
N ASP A 91 -2.74 7.49 15.24
CA ASP A 91 -2.75 7.94 16.62
C ASP A 91 -1.33 8.00 17.20
N VAL A 92 -0.51 6.97 16.93
CA VAL A 92 0.89 6.91 17.37
C VAL A 92 1.75 7.97 16.67
N ALA A 93 1.60 8.16 15.36
CA ALA A 93 2.34 9.19 14.61
C ALA A 93 2.08 10.58 15.20
N ARG A 94 0.80 10.92 15.43
CA ARG A 94 0.38 12.18 16.04
C ARG A 94 0.91 12.35 17.46
N ALA A 95 0.86 11.29 18.27
CA ALA A 95 1.37 11.32 19.64
C ALA A 95 2.90 11.57 19.71
N ASN A 96 3.64 11.20 18.66
CA ASN A 96 5.08 11.43 18.55
C ASN A 96 5.43 12.72 17.77
N GLY A 97 4.44 13.55 17.42
CA GLY A 97 4.68 14.79 16.68
C GLY A 97 5.08 14.61 15.22
N LEU A 98 4.80 13.44 14.63
CA LEU A 98 5.04 13.16 13.22
C LEU A 98 3.86 13.65 12.36
N ASP A 99 4.15 14.27 11.21
CA ASP A 99 3.11 14.62 10.23
C ASP A 99 2.60 13.35 9.54
N ILE A 100 1.29 13.15 9.54
CA ILE A 100 0.63 12.05 8.83
C ILE A 100 -0.55 12.58 8.03
N ARG A 101 -0.49 12.37 6.72
CA ARG A 101 -1.48 12.82 5.73
C ARG A 101 -2.33 11.66 5.25
N VAL A 102 -3.62 11.77 5.52
CA VAL A 102 -4.65 10.85 5.00
C VAL A 102 -5.27 11.52 3.78
N GLU A 103 -4.71 11.26 2.60
CA GLU A 103 -5.05 11.97 1.36
C GLU A 103 -5.05 11.03 0.13
N LEU A 104 -5.27 11.57 -1.07
CA LEU A 104 -5.01 10.83 -2.30
C LEU A 104 -3.49 10.72 -2.47
N VAL A 105 -3.00 9.49 -2.61
CA VAL A 105 -1.56 9.21 -2.72
C VAL A 105 -1.27 8.78 -4.16
N PRO A 106 -0.60 9.61 -4.97
CA PRO A 106 -0.20 9.23 -6.31
C PRO A 106 0.69 7.98 -6.29
N VAL A 107 0.53 7.11 -7.28
CA VAL A 107 1.38 5.92 -7.46
C VAL A 107 2.87 6.29 -7.51
N GLU A 108 3.20 7.43 -8.13
CA GLU A 108 4.58 7.90 -8.23
C GLU A 108 5.25 8.10 -6.86
N THR A 109 4.49 8.40 -5.81
CA THR A 109 4.99 8.56 -4.44
C THR A 109 5.61 7.26 -3.92
N VAL A 110 5.11 6.10 -4.34
CA VAL A 110 5.66 4.79 -3.97
C VAL A 110 7.10 4.64 -4.46
N TYR A 111 7.39 5.07 -5.68
CA TYR A 111 8.72 4.93 -6.29
C TYR A 111 9.74 5.94 -5.75
N LYS A 112 9.27 7.01 -5.12
CA LYS A 112 10.10 8.05 -4.50
C LYS A 112 10.20 7.92 -2.99
N ALA A 113 9.50 6.96 -2.40
CA ALA A 113 9.41 6.74 -0.95
C ALA A 113 10.78 6.47 -0.34
N ASP A 114 10.98 6.97 0.89
CA ASP A 114 12.14 6.61 1.70
C ASP A 114 11.90 5.28 2.42
N GLU A 115 10.66 5.09 2.92
CA GLU A 115 10.22 3.84 3.54
C GLU A 115 8.77 3.52 3.18
N ILE A 116 8.42 2.23 3.19
CA ILE A 116 7.06 1.75 3.02
C ILE A 116 6.80 0.64 4.02
N PHE A 117 5.65 0.70 4.68
CA PHE A 117 5.17 -0.40 5.51
C PHE A 117 3.68 -0.64 5.31
N MET A 118 3.27 -1.86 5.63
CA MET A 118 1.88 -2.29 5.60
C MET A 118 1.38 -2.44 7.03
N CYS A 119 0.09 -2.21 7.23
CA CYS A 119 -0.54 -2.41 8.52
C CYS A 119 -1.85 -3.19 8.42
N THR A 120 -2.00 -4.19 9.29
CA THR A 120 -3.19 -5.05 9.34
C THR A 120 -3.35 -5.68 10.72
N THR A 121 -4.56 -6.07 11.09
CA THR A 121 -4.80 -6.75 12.38
C THR A 121 -4.16 -8.13 12.43
N ALA A 122 -4.05 -8.81 11.28
CA ALA A 122 -3.51 -10.16 11.18
C ALA A 122 -1.97 -10.26 11.23
N GLY A 123 -1.27 -9.14 11.38
CA GLY A 123 0.20 -9.09 11.35
C GLY A 123 0.83 -7.84 11.97
N GLY A 124 0.04 -6.88 12.46
CA GLY A 124 0.55 -5.63 13.03
C GLY A 124 1.17 -4.75 11.95
N ILE A 125 2.42 -4.33 12.17
CA ILE A 125 3.22 -3.55 11.24
C ILE A 125 4.17 -4.49 10.49
N ILE A 126 4.07 -4.50 9.16
CA ILE A 126 4.90 -5.32 8.29
C ILE A 126 5.78 -4.38 7.47
N LEU A 127 7.09 -4.41 7.74
CA LEU A 127 8.06 -3.62 6.99
C LEU A 127 8.32 -4.26 5.63
N SER A 128 8.44 -3.44 4.59
CA SER A 128 9.01 -3.86 3.31
C SER A 128 10.46 -3.34 3.26
N PRO A 129 11.47 -4.11 3.71
CA PRO A 129 12.84 -3.59 3.73
C PRO A 129 13.40 -3.50 2.31
N PRO A 130 13.96 -2.34 1.91
CA PRO A 130 14.48 -2.13 0.57
C PRO A 130 15.72 -2.97 0.20
N TRP A 131 16.35 -3.67 1.17
CA TRP A 131 17.63 -4.40 0.99
C TRP A 131 17.53 -5.94 1.04
N MET A 132 16.37 -6.55 1.24
CA MET A 132 16.25 -8.02 1.29
C MET A 132 16.14 -8.70 -0.09
N ALA A 133 16.33 -7.98 -1.19
CA ALA A 133 16.23 -8.49 -2.56
C ALA A 133 17.58 -8.90 -3.20
N SER A 134 18.62 -9.15 -2.39
CA SER A 134 19.97 -9.49 -2.88
C SER A 134 20.55 -10.77 -2.26
N GLN A 135 19.75 -11.83 -2.17
CA GLN A 135 20.24 -13.19 -2.00
C GLN A 135 19.53 -14.13 -2.98
#